data_AF-A0A3S2AKV6-F1
#
_entry.id   AF-A0A3S2AKV6-F1
#
_cell.length_a   1.000
_cell.length_b   1.000
_cell.length_c   1.000
_cell.angle_alpha   90.00
_cell.angle_beta   90.00
_cell.angle_gamma   90.00
#
_symmetry.space_group_name_H-M   'P 1'
#
loop_
_entity.id
_entity.type
_entity.pdbx_description
1 polymer ?
#
loop_
_entity_poly.entity_id
_entity_poly.type
_entity_poly.pdbx_seq_one_letter_code
_entity_poly.pdbx_strand_id
1 'polypeptide(L)'
;KVLTNVALIADSKPAAVAERLEKEFRARGCDGFNILMPAQLSALDDFVDLVLPALRRRGLFRENYRGTMLRSHLGLAGGGDR
;
A
#
# COMPACT_ATOMS: atom_id res chain seq x y z
N LYS A 1 -9.19 9.14 7.57
CA LYS A 1 -8.56 8.10 6.74
C LYS A 1 -9.27 6.79 7.02
N VAL A 2 -9.80 6.14 5.99
CA VAL A 2 -10.47 4.84 6.10
C VAL A 2 -9.54 3.78 5.52
N LEU A 3 -9.23 2.76 6.29
CA LEU A 3 -8.39 1.64 5.85
C LEU A 3 -9.23 0.39 5.70
N THR A 4 -8.97 -0.38 4.64
CA THR A 4 -9.58 -1.69 4.42
C THR A 4 -8.55 -2.79 4.66
N ASN A 5 -8.97 -3.86 5.33
CA ASN A 5 -8.12 -5.02 5.55
C ASN A 5 -8.06 -5.87 4.27
N VAL A 6 -6.86 -6.15 3.78
CA VAL A 6 -6.63 -7.00 2.61
C VAL A 6 -5.70 -8.14 3.00
N ALA A 7 -6.21 -9.36 2.88
CA ALA A 7 -5.39 -10.56 2.97
C ALA A 7 -4.72 -10.84 1.62
N LEU A 8 -3.39 -10.95 1.65
CA LEU A 8 -2.62 -11.50 0.54
C LEU A 8 -2.65 -13.01 0.64
N ILE A 9 -3.28 -13.64 -0.34
CA ILE A 9 -3.34 -15.10 -0.43
C ILE A 9 -2.05 -15.55 -1.11
N ALA A 10 -1.32 -16.48 -0.47
CA ALA A 10 0.05 -16.87 -0.84
C ALA A 10 0.22 -17.30 -2.31
N ASP A 11 -0.85 -17.76 -2.98
CA ASP A 11 -0.81 -18.24 -4.37
C ASP A 11 -1.28 -17.20 -5.40
N SER A 12 -1.54 -15.96 -4.99
CA SER A 12 -1.91 -14.89 -5.92
C SER A 12 -0.66 -14.30 -6.59
N LYS A 13 -0.60 -14.34 -7.93
CA LYS A 13 0.49 -13.74 -8.70
C LYS A 13 0.66 -12.25 -8.32
N PRO A 14 1.88 -11.71 -8.17
CA PRO A 14 2.10 -10.31 -7.78
C PRO A 14 1.33 -9.28 -8.61
N ALA A 15 1.20 -9.53 -9.93
CA ALA A 15 0.41 -8.68 -10.83
C ALA A 15 -1.09 -8.65 -10.47
N ALA A 16 -1.66 -9.81 -10.10
CA ALA A 16 -3.06 -9.92 -9.69
C ALA A 16 -3.32 -9.20 -8.36
N VAL A 17 -2.35 -9.21 -7.44
CA VAL A 17 -2.41 -8.42 -6.20
C VAL A 17 -2.48 -6.92 -6.53
N ALA A 18 -1.59 -6.42 -7.39
CA ALA A 18 -1.58 -5.02 -7.79
C ALA A 18 -2.90 -4.59 -8.48
N GLU A 19 -3.45 -5.43 -9.35
CA GLU A 19 -4.75 -5.20 -10.01
C GLU A 19 -5.92 -5.14 -9.02
N ARG A 20 -5.94 -6.04 -8.05
CA ARG A 20 -6.96 -6.02 -6.99
C ARG A 20 -6.88 -4.74 -6.16
N LEU A 21 -5.69 -4.38 -5.70
CA LEU A 21 -5.49 -3.16 -4.90
C LEU A 21 -5.87 -1.90 -5.70
N GLU A 22 -5.51 -1.84 -6.99
CA GLU A 22 -5.93 -0.75 -7.87
C GLU A 22 -7.44 -0.66 -8.00
N LYS A 23 -8.11 -1.80 -8.26
CA LYS A 23 -9.56 -1.84 -8.42
C LYS A 23 -10.26 -1.33 -7.16
N GLU A 24 -9.87 -1.81 -5.99
CA GLU A 24 -10.45 -1.40 -4.70
C GLU A 24 -10.18 0.09 -4.40
N PHE A 25 -8.97 0.57 -4.66
CA PHE A 25 -8.62 1.98 -4.43
C PHE A 25 -9.36 2.92 -5.39
N ARG A 26 -9.42 2.60 -6.68
CA ARG A 26 -10.12 3.41 -7.70
C ARG A 26 -11.63 3.40 -7.53
N ALA A 27 -12.20 2.35 -6.96
CA ALA A 27 -13.60 2.32 -6.54
C ALA A 27 -13.91 3.30 -5.39
N ARG A 28 -12.91 4.05 -4.87
CA ARG A 28 -13.03 5.02 -3.78
C ARG A 28 -13.57 4.40 -2.48
N GLY A 29 -13.37 3.09 -2.29
CA GLY A 29 -13.82 2.37 -1.10
C GLY A 29 -12.94 2.58 0.14
N CYS A 30 -11.73 3.11 -0.01
CA CYS A 30 -10.79 3.36 1.09
C CYS A 30 -9.72 4.42 0.72
N ASP A 31 -9.01 4.91 1.74
CA ASP A 31 -7.80 5.73 1.59
C ASP A 31 -6.50 4.91 1.54
N GLY A 32 -6.57 3.62 1.90
CA GLY A 32 -5.42 2.74 2.01
C GLY A 32 -5.77 1.38 2.60
N PHE A 33 -4.74 0.56 2.83
CA PHE A 33 -4.91 -0.84 3.20
C PHE A 33 -4.11 -1.21 4.44
N ASN A 34 -4.72 -2.05 5.29
CA ASN A 34 -3.99 -2.88 6.23
C ASN A 34 -3.70 -4.20 5.53
N ILE A 35 -2.43 -4.48 5.26
CA ILE A 35 -2.02 -5.69 4.55
C ILE A 35 -1.81 -6.81 5.58
N LEU A 36 -2.65 -7.84 5.51
CA LEU A 36 -2.42 -9.09 6.22
C LEU A 36 -1.58 -10.00 5.32
N MET A 37 -0.34 -10.25 5.73
CA MET A 37 0.61 -11.08 5.00
C MET A 37 0.64 -12.50 5.56
N PRO A 38 0.97 -13.51 4.71
CA PRO A 38 1.33 -14.84 5.17
C PRO A 38 2.50 -14.80 6.18
N ALA A 39 2.60 -15.82 7.04
CA ALA A 39 3.62 -15.87 8.10
C ALA A 39 5.05 -16.15 7.59
N GLN A 40 5.21 -16.42 6.29
CA GLN A 40 6.49 -16.60 5.63
C GLN A 40 7.36 -15.34 5.78
N LEU A 41 8.61 -15.53 6.19
CA LEU A 41 9.56 -14.42 6.37
C LEU A 41 9.73 -13.57 5.11
N SER A 42 9.68 -14.16 3.92
CA SER A 42 9.87 -13.46 2.64
C SER A 42 8.65 -12.65 2.20
N ALA A 43 7.48 -12.81 2.83
CA ALA A 43 6.23 -12.27 2.29
C ALA A 43 6.26 -10.73 2.14
N LEU A 44 6.95 -10.04 3.06
CA LEU A 44 7.14 -8.59 2.96
C LEU A 44 8.11 -8.23 1.84
N ASP A 45 9.24 -8.93 1.73
CA ASP A 45 10.24 -8.67 0.68
C ASP A 45 9.65 -8.91 -0.70
N ASP A 46 8.94 -10.03 -0.89
CA ASP A 46 8.22 -10.37 -2.13
C ASP A 46 7.19 -9.28 -2.50
N PHE A 47 6.48 -8.74 -1.52
CA PHE A 47 5.53 -7.64 -1.75
C PHE A 47 6.26 -6.35 -2.18
N VAL A 48 7.35 -6.00 -1.50
CA VAL A 48 8.14 -4.79 -1.78
C VAL A 48 8.80 -4.88 -3.16
N ASP A 49 9.32 -6.04 -3.53
CA ASP A 49 10.07 -6.21 -4.77
C ASP A 49 9.17 -6.44 -5.98
N LEU A 50 8.02 -7.09 -5.81
CA LEU A 50 7.17 -7.51 -6.93
C LEU A 50 5.90 -6.67 -7.08
N VAL A 51 5.26 -6.27 -5.97
CA VAL A 51 3.96 -5.57 -6.00
C VAL A 51 4.15 -4.06 -5.95
N LEU A 52 5.00 -3.56 -5.06
CA LEU A 52 5.20 -2.12 -4.86
C LEU A 52 5.63 -1.37 -6.14
N PRO A 53 6.53 -1.90 -6.99
CA PRO A 53 6.90 -1.23 -8.24
C PRO A 53 5.74 -1.14 -9.22
N ALA A 54 4.83 -2.13 -9.23
CA ALA A 54 3.64 -2.09 -10.06
C ALA A 54 2.66 -1.00 -9.60
N LEU A 55 2.46 -0.85 -8.27
CA LEU A 55 1.61 0.21 -7.72
C LEU A 55 2.18 1.61 -8.00
N ARG A 56 3.51 1.78 -7.90
CA ARG A 56 4.22 3.02 -8.26
C ARG A 56 4.03 3.40 -9.72
N ARG A 57 4.26 2.46 -10.66
CA ARG A 57 4.00 2.70 -12.10
C ARG A 57 2.56 3.12 -12.41
N ARG A 58 1.60 2.69 -11.59
CA ARG A 58 0.17 3.03 -11.71
C ARG A 58 -0.21 4.34 -11.01
N GLY A 59 0.75 5.02 -10.37
CA GLY A 59 0.51 6.27 -9.62
C GLY A 59 -0.26 6.06 -8.32
N LEU A 60 -0.29 4.83 -7.79
CA LEU A 60 -1.05 4.47 -6.58
C LEU A 60 -0.20 4.48 -5.31
N PHE A 61 1.12 4.58 -5.44
CA PHE A 61 2.03 4.65 -4.31
C PHE A 61 3.11 5.69 -4.55
N ARG A 62 3.58 6.29 -3.46
CA ARG A 62 4.62 7.32 -3.48
C ARG A 62 5.99 6.75 -3.87
N GLU A 63 6.79 7.58 -4.53
CA GLU A 63 8.20 7.28 -4.80
C GLU A 63 9.06 7.56 -3.57
N ASN A 64 8.86 8.73 -2.95
CA ASN A 64 9.65 9.21 -1.82
C ASN A 64 8.74 9.68 -0.68
N TYR A 65 9.25 9.57 0.54
CA TYR A 65 8.64 10.21 1.70
C TYR A 65 8.99 11.70 1.71
N ARG A 66 8.04 12.52 2.17
CA ARG A 66 8.27 13.93 2.50
C ARG A 66 7.92 14.10 3.97
N GLY A 67 8.76 14.86 4.68
CA GLY A 67 8.58 15.05 6.11
C GLY A 67 9.10 13.91 6.98
N THR A 68 9.10 14.16 8.28
CA THR A 68 9.65 13.24 9.29
C THR A 68 8.59 12.65 10.19
N MET A 69 7.37 13.18 10.16
CA MET A 69 6.28 12.71 11.00
C MET A 69 5.31 11.79 10.27
N LEU A 70 4.84 10.74 10.95
CA LEU A 70 3.82 9.83 10.43
C LEU A 70 2.53 10.58 10.02
N ARG A 71 2.13 11.60 10.78
CA ARG A 71 0.95 12.43 10.45
C ARG A 71 1.13 13.14 9.10
N SER A 72 2.34 13.62 8.79
CA SER A 72 2.70 14.20 7.49
C SER A 72 2.61 13.14 6.38
N HIS A 73 3.15 11.94 6.61
CA HIS A 73 3.10 10.84 5.64
C HIS A 73 1.68 10.35 5.34
N LEU A 74 0.74 10.55 6.25
CA LEU A 74 -0.68 10.20 6.10
C LEU A 74 -1.54 11.36 5.57
N GLY A 75 -0.96 12.55 5.35
CA GLY A 75 -1.70 13.73 4.87
C GLY A 75 -2.72 14.27 5.87
N LEU A 76 -2.44 14.13 7.17
CA LEU A 76 -3.34 14.58 8.24
C LEU A 76 -3.00 16.01 8.67
N ALA A 77 -4.02 16.87 8.77
CA ALA A 77 -3.86 18.27 9.16
C ALA A 77 -3.17 18.41 10.54
N GLY A 78 -2.19 19.31 10.62
CA GLY A 78 -1.38 19.53 11.84
C GLY A 78 -0.23 18.54 12.03
N GLY A 79 0.02 17.62 11.09
CA GLY A 79 1.32 16.95 10.96
C GLY A 79 2.32 17.96 10.42
N GLY A 80 2.90 18.78 11.29
CA GLY A 80 3.88 19.79 10.88
C GLY A 80 5.24 19.15 10.69
N ASP A 81 5.88 19.39 9.54
CA ASP A 81 7.35 19.36 9.43
C ASP A 81 7.91 20.77 9.74
N ARG A 82 7.40 21.41 10.79
CA ARG A 82 7.98 22.68 11.27
C ARG A 82 9.29 22.39 11.98
#